data_AF-A0A945MPW3-F1
#
_entry.id   AF-A0A945MPW3-F1
#
_cell.length_a   1.000
_cell.length_b   1.000
_cell.length_c   1.000
_cell.angle_alpha   90.00
_cell.angle_beta   90.00
_cell.angle_gamma   90.00
#
_symmetry.space_group_name_H-M   'P 1'
#
loop_
_entity.id
_entity.type
_entity.pdbx_description
1 polymer ?
#
loop_
_entity_poly.entity_id
_entity_poly.type
_entity_poly.pdbx_seq_one_letter_code
_entity_poly.pdbx_strand_id
1 'polypeptide(L)'
;MYSASVLLTVAMGTYWKKIHTTGTFASLIVAGVLPLFAIFIKDASALPNYLQWLASDKDVAIATYILSLTALIAISLLPQKSLPPKLLTYPEEH
;
A
#
# COMPACT_ATOMS: atom_id res chain seq x y z
N MET A 1 2.15 1.35 -13.81
CA MET A 1 0.91 0.92 -13.11
C MET A 1 1.13 0.75 -11.61
N TYR A 2 2.22 0.10 -11.16
CA TYR A 2 2.54 -0.07 -9.73
C TYR A 2 2.69 1.23 -8.90
N SER A 3 3.10 2.33 -9.52
CA SER A 3 3.19 3.65 -8.87
C SER A 3 1.85 4.22 -8.41
N ALA A 4 0.72 3.71 -8.92
CA ALA A 4 -0.61 4.16 -8.54
C ALA A 4 -0.89 3.92 -7.04
N SER A 5 -0.43 2.79 -6.49
CA SER A 5 -0.57 2.48 -5.06
C SER A 5 0.24 3.44 -4.18
N VAL A 6 1.41 3.84 -4.65
CA VAL A 6 2.27 4.82 -3.96
C VAL A 6 1.65 6.21 -4.02
N LEU A 7 1.18 6.64 -5.18
CA LEU A 7 0.47 7.92 -5.34
C LEU A 7 -0.80 7.97 -4.51
N LEU A 8 -1.55 6.87 -4.43
CA LEU A 8 -2.72 6.77 -3.56
C LEU A 8 -2.31 6.86 -2.09
N THR A 9 -1.24 6.18 -1.68
CA THR A 9 -0.73 6.24 -0.30
C THR A 9 -0.30 7.67 0.08
N VAL A 10 0.34 8.39 -0.86
CA VAL A 10 0.71 9.80 -0.69
C VAL A 10 -0.52 10.69 -0.61
N ALA A 11 -1.46 10.57 -1.55
CA ALA A 11 -2.70 11.36 -1.58
C ALA A 11 -3.53 11.12 -0.32
N MET A 12 -3.67 9.88 0.12
CA MET A 12 -4.40 9.59 1.34
C MET A 12 -3.64 10.13 2.56
N GLY A 13 -2.32 9.95 2.62
CA GLY A 13 -1.48 10.48 3.69
C GLY A 13 -1.51 12.01 3.82
N THR A 14 -1.69 12.73 2.71
CA THR A 14 -1.78 14.21 2.70
C THR A 14 -3.21 14.72 2.95
N TYR A 15 -4.23 14.12 2.33
CA TYR A 15 -5.60 14.62 2.39
C TYR A 15 -6.43 14.01 3.53
N TRP A 16 -6.12 12.82 4.01
CA TRP A 16 -6.93 12.13 5.00
C TRP A 16 -6.33 12.29 6.41
N LYS A 17 -6.91 13.22 7.19
CA LYS A 17 -6.53 13.54 8.58
C LYS A 17 -6.56 12.37 9.58
N LYS A 18 -7.04 11.19 9.18
CA LYS A 18 -7.16 10.00 10.02
C LYS A 18 -6.10 8.95 9.72
N ILE A 19 -5.15 9.26 8.84
CA ILE A 19 -4.10 8.32 8.44
C ILE A 19 -2.90 8.45 9.37
N HIS A 20 -2.45 7.30 9.84
CA HIS A 20 -1.30 7.18 10.73
C HIS A 20 -0.05 6.84 9.93
N THR A 21 1.10 7.34 10.39
CA THR A 21 2.41 7.03 9.80
C THR A 21 2.62 5.52 9.66
N THR A 22 2.17 4.73 10.64
CA THR A 22 2.23 3.26 10.62
C THR A 22 1.38 2.64 9.50
N GLY A 23 0.17 3.17 9.25
CA GLY A 23 -0.71 2.70 8.18
C GLY A 23 -0.18 3.06 6.79
N THR A 24 0.39 4.25 6.65
CA THR A 24 1.11 4.68 5.44
C THR A 24 2.30 3.76 5.17
N PHE A 25 3.10 3.45 6.19
CA PHE A 25 4.29 2.61 6.04
C PHE A 25 3.94 1.16 5.67
N ALA A 26 2.90 0.61 6.32
CA ALA A 26 2.41 -0.73 6.00
C ALA A 26 1.86 -0.81 4.56
N SER A 27 1.10 0.18 4.11
CA SER A 27 0.66 0.30 2.71
C SER A 27 1.84 0.36 1.75
N LEU A 28 2.90 1.11 2.10
CA LEU A 28 4.10 1.24 1.27
C LEU A 28 4.86 -0.09 1.16
N ILE A 29 5.00 -0.83 2.27
CA ILE A 29 5.63 -2.15 2.28
C ILE A 29 4.85 -3.10 1.38
N VAL A 30 3.51 -3.13 1.50
CA VAL A 30 2.67 -3.97 0.65
C VAL A 30 2.78 -3.59 -0.83
N ALA A 31 2.78 -2.28 -1.12
CA ALA A 31 2.93 -1.77 -2.47
C ALA A 31 4.29 -2.11 -3.11
N GLY A 32 5.35 -2.29 -2.31
CA GLY A 32 6.68 -2.66 -2.80
C GLY A 32 6.92 -4.16 -2.86
N VAL A 33 6.55 -4.89 -1.80
CA VAL A 33 6.85 -6.32 -1.65
C VAL A 33 6.06 -7.17 -2.64
N LEU A 34 4.78 -6.87 -2.88
CA LEU A 34 3.93 -7.70 -3.76
C LEU A 34 4.40 -7.68 -5.22
N PRO A 35 4.71 -6.51 -5.83
CA PRO A 35 5.27 -6.46 -7.18
C PRO A 35 6.67 -7.06 -7.27
N LEU A 36 7.53 -6.82 -6.26
CA LEU A 36 8.86 -7.44 -6.20
C LEU A 36 8.76 -8.96 -6.20
N PHE A 37 7.87 -9.52 -5.37
CA PHE A 37 7.64 -10.95 -5.28
C PHE A 37 7.10 -11.53 -6.59
N ALA A 38 6.18 -10.83 -7.24
CA ALA A 38 5.65 -11.23 -8.55
C ALA A 38 6.73 -11.25 -9.64
N ILE A 39 7.66 -10.29 -9.65
CA ILE A 39 8.79 -10.29 -10.60
C ILE A 39 9.67 -11.53 -10.41
N PHE A 40 9.99 -11.91 -9.17
CA PHE A 40 10.79 -13.10 -8.89
C PHE A 40 10.08 -14.42 -9.22
N ILE A 41 8.75 -14.45 -9.12
CA ILE A 41 7.94 -15.63 -9.42
C ILE A 41 7.63 -15.79 -10.91
N LYS A 42 7.68 -14.71 -11.69
CA LYS A 42 7.34 -14.72 -13.12
C LYS A 42 8.17 -15.72 -13.94
N ASP A 43 9.42 -15.97 -13.54
CA ASP A 43 10.33 -16.93 -14.18
C ASP A 43 10.23 -18.36 -13.59
N ALA A 44 9.45 -18.58 -12.54
CA ALA A 44 9.25 -19.90 -11.97
C ALA A 44 8.32 -20.72 -12.87
N SER A 45 8.93 -21.45 -13.82
CA SER A 45 8.28 -22.18 -14.92
C SER A 45 7.30 -23.32 -14.52
N ALA A 46 6.91 -23.43 -13.25
CA ALA A 46 6.04 -24.47 -12.71
C ALA A 46 5.12 -23.97 -11.59
N LEU A 47 4.48 -22.80 -11.77
CA LEU A 47 3.45 -22.37 -10.81
C LEU A 47 2.18 -23.21 -10.95
N PRO A 48 1.67 -23.79 -9.85
CA PRO A 48 0.38 -24.47 -9.86
C PRO A 48 -0.75 -23.49 -10.21
N ASN A 49 -1.83 -23.99 -10.83
CA ASN A 49 -2.92 -23.18 -11.42
C ASN A 49 -3.47 -22.09 -10.50
N TYR A 50 -3.47 -22.30 -9.18
CA TYR A 50 -3.96 -21.32 -8.20
C TYR A 50 -3.06 -20.08 -8.02
N LEU A 51 -1.80 -20.14 -8.47
CA LEU A 51 -0.82 -19.05 -8.42
C LEU A 51 -0.47 -18.47 -9.79
N GLN A 52 -1.07 -18.97 -10.89
CA GLN A 52 -0.80 -18.44 -12.23
C GLN A 52 -1.15 -16.97 -12.38
N TRP A 53 -2.11 -16.47 -11.59
CA TRP A 53 -2.46 -15.05 -11.56
C TRP A 53 -1.29 -14.15 -11.10
N LEU A 54 -0.32 -14.69 -10.36
CA LEU A 54 0.88 -13.96 -9.92
C LEU A 54 1.88 -13.71 -11.06
N ALA A 55 1.80 -14.49 -12.15
CA ALA A 55 2.64 -14.29 -13.34
C ALA A 55 2.05 -13.22 -14.30
N SER A 56 0.80 -12.83 -14.10
CA SER A 56 0.11 -11.80 -14.88
C SER A 56 0.36 -10.43 -14.25
N ASP A 57 1.14 -9.57 -14.92
CA ASP A 57 1.47 -8.21 -14.43
C ASP A 57 0.22 -7.38 -14.12
N LYS A 58 -0.87 -7.62 -14.87
CA LYS A 58 -2.11 -6.86 -14.77
C LYS A 58 -2.89 -7.22 -13.50
N ASP A 59 -2.98 -8.51 -13.19
CA ASP A 59 -3.69 -9.01 -12.02
C ASP A 59 -2.92 -8.69 -10.74
N VAL A 60 -1.59 -8.82 -10.78
CA VAL A 60 -0.71 -8.41 -9.67
C VAL A 60 -0.82 -6.91 -9.39
N ALA A 61 -0.85 -6.06 -10.42
CA ALA A 61 -1.00 -4.62 -10.23
C ALA A 61 -2.33 -4.26 -9.54
N ILE A 62 -3.43 -4.88 -9.95
CA ILE A 62 -4.76 -4.67 -9.34
C ILE A 62 -4.78 -5.19 -7.91
N ALA A 63 -4.26 -6.40 -7.67
CA ALA A 63 -4.18 -6.99 -6.33
C ALA A 63 -3.34 -6.12 -5.39
N THR A 64 -2.18 -5.64 -5.85
CA THR A 64 -1.31 -4.75 -5.09
C THR A 64 -2.02 -3.46 -4.71
N TYR A 65 -2.78 -2.87 -5.65
CA TYR A 65 -3.55 -1.65 -5.41
C TYR A 65 -4.64 -1.84 -4.35
N ILE A 66 -5.45 -2.89 -4.49
CA ILE A 66 -6.51 -3.21 -3.53
C ILE A 66 -5.90 -3.51 -2.16
N LEU A 67 -4.85 -4.34 -2.11
CA LEU A 67 -4.22 -4.76 -0.86
C LEU A 67 -3.56 -3.58 -0.13
N SER A 68 -2.90 -2.68 -0.87
CA SER A 68 -2.33 -1.45 -0.29
C SER A 68 -3.43 -0.56 0.29
N LEU A 69 -4.54 -0.38 -0.43
CA LEU A 69 -5.68 0.41 0.03
C LEU A 69 -6.34 -0.22 1.27
N THR A 70 -6.54 -1.53 1.29
CA THR A 70 -7.10 -2.24 2.45
C THR A 70 -6.16 -2.17 3.65
N ALA A 71 -4.85 -2.35 3.44
CA ALA A 71 -3.85 -2.24 4.50
C ALA A 71 -3.84 -0.81 5.09
N LEU A 72 -3.84 0.20 4.24
CA LEU A 72 -3.89 1.60 4.64
C LEU A 72 -5.13 1.91 5.49
N ILE A 73 -6.31 1.48 5.02
CA ILE A 73 -7.59 1.71 5.71
C ILE A 73 -7.62 0.93 7.02
N ALA A 74 -7.40 -0.39 6.99
CA ALA A 74 -7.48 -1.24 8.17
C ALA A 74 -6.47 -0.81 9.25
N ILE A 75 -5.22 -0.56 8.87
CA ILE A 75 -4.15 -0.20 9.80
C ILE A 75 -4.24 1.28 10.23
N SER A 76 -4.94 2.13 9.48
CA SER A 76 -5.23 3.50 9.95
C SER A 76 -6.48 3.58 10.84
N LEU A 77 -7.44 2.65 10.70
CA LEU A 77 -8.65 2.63 11.52
C LEU A 77 -8.49 1.84 12.82
N LEU A 78 -7.76 0.71 12.83
CA LEU A 78 -7.58 -0.12 14.04
C LEU A 78 -6.88 0.61 15.22
N PRO A 79 -5.75 1.31 15.03
CA PRO A 79 -5.03 1.97 16.11
C PRO A 79 -5.51 3.40 16.38
N GLN A 80 -6.58 3.87 15.73
CA GLN A 80 -7.10 5.23 15.88
C GLN A 80 -7.46 5.60 17.33
N LYS A 81 -7.66 4.59 18.19
CA LYS A 81 -7.92 4.74 19.63
C LYS A 81 -6.65 4.93 20.48
N SER A 82 -5.47 4.56 19.98
CA SER A 82 -4.22 4.49 20.75
C SER A 82 -3.15 5.50 20.32
N LEU A 83 -3.16 5.94 19.06
CA LEU A 83 -2.26 6.97 18.54
C LEU A 83 -3.13 8.02 17.85
N PRO A 84 -3.34 9.22 18.40
CA PRO A 84 -4.10 10.25 17.70
C PRO A 84 -3.35 10.69 16.44
N PRO A 85 -4.07 10.97 15.33
CA PRO A 85 -3.43 11.41 14.10
C PRO A 85 -2.75 12.76 14.32
N LYS A 86 -1.46 12.83 13.97
CA LYS A 86 -0.65 14.04 14.17
C LYS A 86 -1.10 15.10 13.16
N LEU A 87 -1.63 16.21 13.67
CA LEU A 87 -1.98 17.36 12.85
C LEU A 87 -0.72 17.89 12.15
N LEU A 88 -0.76 17.98 10.83
CA LEU A 88 0.21 18.73 10.04
C LEU A 88 0.11 20.20 10.43
N THR A 89 0.91 20.59 11.42
CA THR A 89 1.10 21.99 11.80
C THR A 89 2.16 22.53 10.85
N TYR A 90 1.75 23.43 9.95
CA TYR A 90 2.70 24.19 9.15
C TYR A 90 3.41 25.17 10.10
N PRO A 91 4.76 25.24 10.11
CA PRO A 91 5.43 26.34 10.76
C PRO A 91 5.07 27.62 10.01
N GLU A 92 4.44 28.57 10.69
CA GLU A 92 4.25 29.93 10.19
C GLU A 92 5.65 30.49 9.89
N GLU A 93 5.91 30.82 8.63
CA GLU A 93 7.15 31.47 8.22
C GLU A 93 7.23 32.85 8.88
N HIS A 94 8.21 33.03 9.78
CA HIS A 94 8.56 34.31 10.39
C HIS A 94 9.65 35.03 9.58
#